data_AF-A0A835L781-F1
#
_entry.id   AF-A0A835L781-F1
#
_cell.length_a   1.000
_cell.length_b   1.000
_cell.length_c   1.000
_cell.angle_alpha   90.00
_cell.angle_beta   90.00
_cell.angle_gamma   90.00
#
_symmetry.space_group_name_H-M   'P 1'
#
loop_
_entity.id
_entity.type
_entity.pdbx_description
1 polymer ?
#
loop_
_entity_poly.entity_id
_entity_poly.type
_entity_poly.pdbx_seq_one_letter_code
_entity_poly.pdbx_strand_id
1 'polypeptide(L)'
;MITKLSKKIKEGIRKDRKAGRLQKLEKHILATGGTRKALKELRESNPWIPTLKNNHCNITNRKQINKAATQFYQHLYSNQDDTNQGIYEIRTPNPCPSDPEPEILPSEVRKAILSQKSDKAPGPDKITNELLKGTVEELAPILTKIFNKVITSGNIPEQDRRLKEPQQTTKDKTRQSCGLDLD
;
A
#
# COMPACT_ATOMS: atom_id res chain seq x y z
N MET A 1 38.73 37.54 1.09
CA MET A 1 39.05 36.15 1.50
C MET A 1 37.81 35.26 1.62
N ILE A 2 36.74 35.73 2.26
CA ILE A 2 35.50 34.96 2.52
C ILE A 2 34.89 34.35 1.24
N THR A 3 34.94 35.07 0.12
CA THR A 3 34.41 34.60 -1.18
C THR A 3 35.20 33.45 -1.80
N LYS A 4 36.53 33.38 -1.59
CA LYS A 4 37.36 32.24 -2.05
C LYS A 4 37.06 30.99 -1.22
N LEU A 5 36.92 31.15 0.10
CA LEU A 5 36.59 30.05 1.00
C LEU A 5 35.20 29.48 0.72
N SER A 6 34.18 30.34 0.56
CA SER A 6 32.82 29.89 0.26
C SER A 6 32.71 29.18 -1.10
N LYS A 7 33.49 29.62 -2.10
CA LYS A 7 33.61 28.90 -3.39
C LYS A 7 34.20 27.50 -3.19
N LYS A 8 35.28 27.38 -2.41
CA LYS A 8 35.94 26.09 -2.14
C LYS A 8 35.03 25.10 -1.40
N ILE A 9 34.26 25.59 -0.43
CA ILE A 9 33.26 24.79 0.30
C ILE A 9 32.16 24.28 -0.64
N LYS A 10 31.57 25.17 -1.46
CA LYS A 10 30.55 24.78 -2.44
C LYS A 10 31.08 23.72 -3.42
N GLU A 11 32.33 23.84 -3.83
CA GLU A 11 32.96 22.88 -4.73
C GLU A 11 33.18 21.51 -4.08
N GLY A 12 33.62 21.49 -2.81
CA GLY A 12 33.70 20.26 -2.02
C GLY A 12 32.35 19.55 -1.91
N ILE A 13 31.29 20.28 -1.58
CA ILE A 13 29.93 19.74 -1.48
C ILE A 13 29.45 19.15 -2.82
N ARG A 14 29.75 19.82 -3.95
CA ARG A 14 29.37 19.30 -5.27
C ARG A 14 30.08 17.99 -5.59
N LYS A 15 31.38 17.91 -5.32
CA LYS A 15 32.18 16.71 -5.56
C LYS A 15 31.70 15.54 -4.70
N ASP A 16 31.45 15.80 -3.41
CA ASP A 16 30.95 14.79 -2.47
C ASP A 16 29.58 14.24 -2.89
N ARG A 17 28.62 15.13 -3.21
CA ARG A 17 27.31 14.71 -3.75
C ARG A 17 27.43 13.87 -5.02
N LYS A 18 28.34 14.22 -5.93
CA LYS A 18 28.58 13.46 -7.16
C LYS A 18 29.13 12.07 -6.84
N ALA A 19 30.11 11.98 -5.95
CA ALA A 19 30.71 10.71 -5.53
C ALA A 19 29.67 9.79 -4.87
N GLY A 20 28.89 10.31 -3.92
CA GLY A 20 27.84 9.52 -3.25
C GLY A 20 26.75 9.04 -4.20
N ARG A 21 26.36 9.84 -5.20
CA ARG A 21 25.41 9.42 -6.25
C ARG A 21 25.97 8.29 -7.10
N LEU A 22 27.23 8.38 -7.52
CA LEU A 22 27.90 7.36 -8.32
C LEU A 22 28.02 6.03 -7.55
N GLN A 23 28.48 6.08 -6.30
CA GLN A 23 28.58 4.87 -5.45
C GLN A 23 27.24 4.15 -5.29
N LYS A 24 26.13 4.89 -5.11
CA LYS A 24 24.79 4.28 -5.06
C LYS A 24 24.38 3.64 -6.37
N LEU A 25 24.67 4.27 -7.51
CA LEU A 25 24.38 3.67 -8.82
C LEU A 25 25.19 2.39 -9.02
N GLU A 26 26.49 2.43 -8.76
CA GLU A 26 27.39 1.29 -8.88
C GLU A 26 26.94 0.12 -8.00
N LYS A 27 26.59 0.39 -6.73
CA LYS A 27 26.06 -0.62 -5.81
C LYS A 27 24.85 -1.36 -6.36
N HIS A 28 23.86 -0.64 -6.91
CA HIS A 28 22.64 -1.28 -7.44
C HIS A 28 22.86 -1.97 -8.79
N ILE A 29 23.77 -1.46 -9.63
CA ILE A 29 24.18 -2.12 -10.87
C ILE A 29 24.87 -3.45 -10.56
N LEU A 30 25.84 -3.47 -9.63
CA LEU A 30 26.53 -4.70 -9.23
C LEU A 30 25.60 -5.71 -8.56
N ALA A 31 24.65 -5.25 -7.75
CA ALA A 31 23.77 -6.16 -7.00
C ALA A 31 22.63 -6.77 -7.84
N THR A 32 21.99 -6.00 -8.72
CA THR A 32 20.75 -6.43 -9.41
C THR A 32 20.84 -6.26 -10.94
N GLY A 33 21.88 -5.62 -11.47
CA GLY A 33 21.97 -5.22 -12.88
C GLY A 33 21.05 -4.06 -13.27
N GLY A 34 20.31 -3.47 -12.32
CA GLY A 34 19.26 -2.49 -12.58
C GLY A 34 19.46 -1.15 -11.89
N THR A 35 19.21 -0.05 -12.61
CA THR A 35 19.38 1.33 -12.10
C THR A 35 18.11 1.91 -11.47
N ARG A 36 16.94 1.28 -11.66
CA ARG A 36 15.65 1.79 -11.18
C ARG A 36 15.60 1.98 -9.67
N LYS A 37 16.18 1.05 -8.90
CA LYS A 37 16.21 1.10 -7.43
C LYS A 37 17.12 2.22 -6.92
N ALA A 38 18.30 2.39 -7.53
CA ALA A 38 19.20 3.52 -7.27
C ALA A 38 18.53 4.87 -7.55
N LEU A 39 17.88 5.02 -8.71
CA LEU A 39 17.22 6.27 -9.08
C LEU A 39 16.06 6.63 -8.15
N LYS A 40 15.33 5.63 -7.64
CA LYS A 40 14.29 5.85 -6.63
C LYS A 40 14.87 6.33 -5.31
N GLU A 41 16.00 5.78 -4.88
CA GLU A 41 16.68 6.14 -3.63
C GLU A 41 17.40 7.50 -3.70
N LEU A 42 17.92 7.87 -4.88
CA LEU A 42 18.59 9.15 -5.13
C LEU A 42 17.63 10.33 -5.34
N ARG A 43 16.33 10.10 -5.21
CA ARG A 43 15.28 11.11 -5.37
C ARG A 43 15.15 11.92 -4.08
N GLU A 44 15.33 13.24 -4.16
CA GLU A 44 15.26 14.15 -3.00
C GLU A 44 13.83 14.38 -2.50
N SER A 45 12.84 14.33 -3.41
CA SER A 45 11.44 14.49 -3.06
C SER A 45 10.56 13.55 -3.88
N ASN A 46 9.61 12.91 -3.20
CA ASN A 46 8.59 12.11 -3.85
C ASN A 46 7.28 12.89 -3.86
N PRO A 47 6.86 13.47 -5.01
CA PRO A 47 5.56 14.12 -5.07
C PRO A 47 4.48 13.06 -4.85
N TRP A 48 3.59 13.29 -3.88
CA TRP A 48 2.48 12.38 -3.57
C TRP A 48 1.61 12.08 -4.81
N ILE A 49 1.43 13.07 -5.68
CA ILE A 49 0.82 12.92 -7.01
C ILE A 49 1.73 13.65 -8.02
N PRO A 50 2.42 12.93 -8.93
CA PRO A 50 3.32 13.54 -9.90
C PRO A 50 2.58 14.40 -10.94
N THR A 51 1.46 13.91 -11.44
CA THR A 51 0.65 14.52 -12.50
C THR A 51 -0.78 14.01 -12.39
N LEU A 52 -1.76 14.91 -12.54
CA LEU A 52 -3.17 14.57 -12.74
C LEU A 52 -3.58 14.96 -14.16
N LYS A 53 -4.16 14.04 -14.92
CA LYS A 53 -4.68 14.33 -16.26
C LYS A 53 -6.12 14.84 -16.15
N ASN A 54 -6.39 16.03 -16.66
CA ASN A 54 -7.75 16.58 -16.76
C ASN A 54 -8.05 16.96 -18.21
N ASN A 55 -8.97 16.23 -18.84
CA ASN A 55 -9.53 16.37 -20.20
C ASN A 55 -8.51 16.60 -21.35
N HIS A 56 -7.66 17.62 -21.28
CA HIS A 56 -6.61 17.93 -22.25
C HIS A 56 -5.27 18.43 -21.65
N CYS A 57 -5.13 18.58 -20.32
CA CYS A 57 -3.91 19.10 -19.69
C CYS A 57 -3.42 18.25 -18.51
N ASN A 58 -2.10 18.17 -18.37
CA ASN A 58 -1.43 17.54 -17.23
C ASN A 58 -1.19 18.57 -16.13
N ILE A 59 -1.87 18.38 -15.01
CA ILE A 59 -1.76 19.23 -13.83
C ILE A 59 -0.68 18.66 -12.90
N THR A 60 0.39 19.42 -12.65
CA THR A 60 1.47 19.05 -11.72
C THR A 60 1.39 19.79 -10.38
N ASN A 61 0.68 20.93 -10.34
CA ASN A 61 0.59 21.77 -9.15
C ASN A 61 -0.41 21.21 -8.13
N ARG A 62 0.05 20.99 -6.88
CA ARG A 62 -0.79 20.44 -5.79
C ARG A 62 -2.11 21.18 -5.58
N LYS A 63 -2.13 22.52 -5.64
CA LYS A 63 -3.36 23.30 -5.44
C LYS A 63 -4.36 23.05 -6.58
N GLN A 64 -3.85 22.94 -7.81
CA GLN A 64 -4.68 22.66 -8.97
C GLN A 64 -5.18 21.21 -8.98
N ILE A 65 -4.37 20.24 -8.54
CA ILE A 65 -4.76 18.84 -8.36
C ILE A 65 -5.92 18.76 -7.36
N ASN A 66 -5.78 19.40 -6.20
CA ASN A 66 -6.83 19.44 -5.19
C ASN A 66 -8.10 20.10 -5.74
N LYS A 67 -7.98 21.24 -6.43
CA LYS A 67 -9.13 21.92 -7.04
C LYS A 67 -9.86 21.02 -8.03
N ALA A 68 -9.13 20.34 -8.92
CA ALA A 68 -9.72 19.43 -9.90
C ALA A 68 -10.43 18.25 -9.23
N ALA A 69 -9.81 17.64 -8.22
CA ALA A 69 -10.41 16.55 -7.46
C ALA A 69 -11.68 17.02 -6.72
N THR A 70 -11.61 18.17 -6.05
CA THR A 70 -12.76 18.76 -5.35
C THR A 70 -13.91 19.03 -6.32
N GLN A 71 -13.65 19.65 -7.47
CA GLN A 71 -14.68 19.91 -8.48
C GLN A 71 -15.31 18.62 -9.02
N PHE A 72 -14.49 17.59 -9.27
CA PHE A 72 -14.97 16.30 -9.75
C PHE A 72 -15.92 15.64 -8.73
N TYR A 73 -15.51 15.54 -7.46
CA TYR A 73 -16.33 14.91 -6.44
C TYR A 73 -17.53 15.76 -6.05
N GLN A 74 -17.41 17.09 -6.05
CA GLN A 74 -18.56 17.98 -5.90
C GLN A 74 -19.59 17.67 -6.99
N HIS A 75 -19.20 17.69 -8.27
CA HIS A 75 -20.13 17.36 -9.35
C HIS A 75 -20.75 15.96 -9.23
N LEU A 76 -19.95 14.96 -8.84
CA LEU A 76 -20.41 13.58 -8.67
C LEU A 76 -21.48 13.45 -7.58
N TYR A 77 -21.37 14.24 -6.50
CA TYR A 77 -22.28 14.19 -5.36
C TYR A 77 -23.28 15.36 -5.28
N SER A 78 -23.20 16.36 -6.17
CA SER A 78 -24.10 17.53 -6.17
C SER A 78 -25.53 17.21 -6.61
N ASN A 79 -25.77 16.08 -7.28
CA ASN A 79 -27.08 15.68 -7.82
C ASN A 79 -27.73 14.55 -7.03
N GLN A 80 -27.35 14.34 -5.76
CA GLN A 80 -27.92 13.29 -4.93
C GLN A 80 -29.13 13.73 -4.08
N ASP A 81 -29.66 14.91 -4.35
CA ASP A 81 -30.95 15.41 -3.83
C ASP A 81 -31.85 15.58 -5.06
N ASP A 82 -32.49 14.51 -5.57
CA ASP A 82 -33.97 14.42 -5.51
C ASP A 82 -34.52 13.00 -5.78
N THR A 83 -33.73 11.93 -5.64
CA THR A 83 -34.25 10.54 -5.83
C THR A 83 -33.69 9.46 -4.89
N ASN A 84 -32.99 9.79 -3.80
CA ASN A 84 -32.50 8.75 -2.87
C ASN A 84 -32.53 9.18 -1.39
N GLN A 85 -33.70 9.62 -0.90
CA GLN A 85 -33.98 9.44 0.52
C GLN A 85 -34.34 7.97 0.78
N GLY A 86 -33.34 7.19 1.18
CA GLY A 86 -33.57 5.91 1.86
C GLY A 86 -33.14 4.64 1.13
N ILE A 87 -31.89 4.54 0.65
CA ILE A 87 -31.28 3.23 0.40
C ILE A 87 -29.82 3.25 0.93
N TYR A 88 -29.69 3.09 2.25
CA TYR A 88 -28.53 2.41 2.85
C TYR A 88 -28.79 0.89 2.88
N GLU A 89 -29.60 0.37 1.97
CA GLU A 89 -29.58 -1.07 1.72
C GLU A 89 -28.23 -1.37 1.06
N ILE A 90 -27.43 -2.14 1.79
CA ILE A 90 -26.50 -3.11 1.23
C ILE A 90 -27.04 -3.51 -0.14
N ARG A 91 -26.28 -3.27 -1.22
CA ARG A 91 -26.61 -3.84 -2.53
C ARG A 91 -26.74 -5.35 -2.36
N THR A 92 -27.93 -5.83 -2.05
CA THR A 92 -28.38 -7.15 -2.44
C THR A 92 -28.37 -7.10 -3.96
N PRO A 93 -27.57 -7.94 -4.63
CA PRO A 93 -27.73 -8.09 -6.07
C PRO A 93 -29.18 -8.47 -6.31
N ASN A 94 -29.82 -7.80 -7.27
CA ASN A 94 -31.08 -8.26 -7.86
C ASN A 94 -31.04 -9.79 -7.98
N PRO A 95 -32.05 -10.54 -7.50
CA PRO A 95 -32.14 -11.95 -7.80
C PRO A 95 -32.48 -12.07 -9.29
N CYS A 96 -31.45 -12.00 -10.13
CA CYS A 96 -31.50 -12.60 -11.45
C CYS A 96 -31.79 -14.11 -11.25
N PRO A 97 -32.56 -14.75 -12.13
CA PRO A 97 -32.82 -16.18 -12.07
C PRO A 97 -31.46 -16.90 -11.97
N SER A 98 -31.32 -17.63 -10.88
CA SER A 98 -30.07 -18.00 -10.23
C SER A 98 -29.19 -18.92 -11.07
N ASP A 99 -28.10 -18.38 -11.59
CA ASP A 99 -26.90 -19.20 -11.74
C ASP A 99 -26.28 -19.36 -10.33
N PRO A 100 -26.03 -20.60 -9.86
CA PRO A 100 -25.32 -20.80 -8.60
C PRO A 100 -23.95 -20.13 -8.70
N GLU A 101 -23.56 -19.39 -7.67
CA GLU A 101 -22.20 -18.83 -7.59
C GLU A 101 -21.18 -19.98 -7.77
N PRO A 102 -20.23 -19.86 -8.72
CA PRO A 102 -19.32 -20.96 -9.01
C PRO A 102 -18.48 -21.30 -7.77
N GLU A 103 -18.39 -22.60 -7.49
CA GLU A 103 -17.55 -23.10 -6.40
C GLU A 103 -16.07 -22.84 -6.70
N ILE A 104 -15.33 -22.44 -5.67
CA ILE A 104 -13.88 -22.32 -5.75
C ILE A 104 -13.28 -23.72 -5.89
N LEU A 105 -12.36 -23.89 -6.84
CA LEU A 105 -11.68 -25.16 -7.09
C LEU A 105 -10.40 -25.29 -6.24
N PRO A 106 -10.00 -26.52 -5.86
CA PRO A 106 -8.72 -26.75 -5.18
C PRO A 106 -7.51 -26.25 -5.99
N SER A 107 -7.58 -26.32 -7.33
CA SER A 107 -6.54 -25.82 -8.24
C SER A 107 -6.36 -24.30 -8.14
N GLU A 108 -7.44 -23.55 -7.95
CA GLU A 108 -7.41 -22.10 -7.78
C GLU A 108 -6.75 -21.72 -6.46
N VAL A 109 -7.11 -22.42 -5.39
CA VAL A 109 -6.50 -22.23 -4.05
C VAL A 109 -5.01 -22.56 -4.08
N ARG A 110 -4.61 -23.66 -4.72
CA ARG A 110 -3.20 -24.03 -4.92
C ARG A 110 -2.43 -22.94 -5.66
N LYS A 111 -2.99 -22.47 -6.76
CA LYS A 111 -2.39 -21.40 -7.57
C LYS A 111 -2.25 -20.12 -6.75
N ALA A 112 -3.26 -19.77 -5.95
CA ALA A 112 -3.24 -18.60 -5.10
C ALA A 112 -2.10 -18.68 -4.06
N ILE A 113 -1.99 -19.80 -3.34
CA ILE A 113 -0.93 -20.04 -2.33
C ILE A 113 0.46 -19.95 -2.99
N LEU A 114 0.66 -20.64 -4.11
CA LEU A 114 1.96 -20.65 -4.80
C LEU A 114 2.35 -19.27 -5.36
N SER A 115 1.37 -18.44 -5.74
CA SER A 115 1.60 -17.10 -6.27
C SER A 115 2.04 -16.08 -5.21
N GLN A 116 1.89 -16.38 -3.92
CA GLN A 116 2.28 -15.47 -2.85
C GLN A 116 3.80 -15.18 -2.89
N LYS A 117 4.20 -13.95 -2.56
CA LYS A 117 5.63 -13.59 -2.50
C LYS A 117 6.26 -14.15 -1.24
N SER A 118 7.48 -14.68 -1.36
CA SER A 118 8.30 -15.06 -0.21
C SER A 118 8.84 -13.83 0.53
N ASP A 119 9.35 -14.04 1.74
CA ASP A 119 9.93 -13.03 2.64
C ASP A 119 8.93 -11.91 2.97
N LYS A 120 7.67 -12.31 3.22
CA LYS A 120 6.63 -11.41 3.72
C LYS A 120 6.43 -11.63 5.21
N ALA A 121 6.17 -10.53 5.91
CA ALA A 121 5.81 -10.60 7.31
C ALA A 121 4.54 -11.46 7.46
N PRO A 122 4.53 -12.42 8.41
CA PRO A 122 3.35 -13.24 8.66
C PRO A 122 2.20 -12.39 9.21
N GLY A 123 0.98 -12.91 9.09
CA GLY A 123 -0.21 -12.28 9.64
C GLY A 123 -0.28 -12.38 11.18
N PRO A 124 -1.40 -11.94 11.79
CA PRO A 124 -1.66 -12.12 13.23
C PRO A 124 -1.67 -13.59 13.68
N ASP A 125 -1.93 -14.50 12.74
CA ASP A 125 -1.84 -15.95 12.89
C ASP A 125 -0.41 -16.48 12.99
N LYS A 126 0.60 -15.63 12.68
CA LYS A 126 2.03 -15.96 12.64
C LYS A 126 2.39 -17.03 11.60
N ILE A 127 1.53 -17.26 10.61
CA ILE A 127 1.78 -18.22 9.54
C ILE A 127 2.55 -17.53 8.41
N THR A 128 3.73 -18.05 8.08
CA THR A 128 4.58 -17.53 7.00
C THR A 128 4.15 -18.08 5.64
N ASN A 129 4.36 -17.33 4.56
CA ASN A 129 4.01 -17.77 3.20
C ASN A 129 4.81 -19.01 2.76
N GLU A 130 6.02 -19.18 3.29
CA GLU A 130 6.91 -20.31 3.07
C GLU A 130 6.27 -21.60 3.62
N LEU A 131 5.69 -21.51 4.82
CA LEU A 131 4.97 -22.62 5.44
C LEU A 131 3.71 -22.98 4.65
N LEU A 132 2.94 -21.98 4.20
CA LEU A 132 1.76 -22.20 3.36
C LEU A 132 2.10 -22.89 2.04
N LYS A 133 3.18 -22.47 1.39
CA LYS A 133 3.67 -23.11 0.17
C LYS A 133 4.15 -24.54 0.42
N GLY A 134 4.84 -24.78 1.53
CA GLY A 134 5.33 -26.11 1.91
C GLY A 134 4.23 -27.12 2.25
N THR A 135 3.06 -26.63 2.71
CA THR A 135 1.92 -27.45 3.13
C THR A 135 0.73 -27.37 2.15
N VAL A 136 0.96 -26.92 0.92
CA VAL A 136 -0.09 -26.62 -0.07
C VAL A 136 -0.95 -27.83 -0.42
N GLU A 137 -0.37 -29.04 -0.46
CA GLU A 137 -1.09 -30.27 -0.79
C GLU A 137 -2.16 -30.62 0.24
N GLU A 138 -1.86 -30.38 1.52
CA GLU A 138 -2.73 -30.68 2.65
C GLU A 138 -3.74 -29.56 2.90
N LEU A 139 -3.30 -28.30 2.78
CA LEU A 139 -4.13 -27.13 3.08
C LEU A 139 -5.13 -26.81 1.99
N ALA A 140 -4.78 -27.00 0.71
CA ALA A 140 -5.66 -26.67 -0.41
C ALA A 140 -7.08 -27.27 -0.29
N PRO A 141 -7.27 -28.59 -0.09
CA PRO A 141 -8.62 -29.16 0.01
C PRO A 141 -9.39 -28.64 1.24
N ILE A 142 -8.70 -28.40 2.35
CA ILE A 142 -9.32 -27.90 3.60
C ILE A 142 -9.81 -26.46 3.39
N LEU A 143 -8.96 -25.60 2.85
CA LEU A 143 -9.27 -24.19 2.58
C LEU A 143 -10.38 -24.05 1.56
N THR A 144 -10.36 -24.84 0.48
CA THR A 144 -11.46 -24.85 -0.51
C THR A 144 -12.80 -25.14 0.14
N LYS A 145 -12.88 -26.16 1.01
CA LYS A 145 -14.12 -26.50 1.72
C LYS A 145 -14.60 -25.36 2.63
N ILE A 146 -13.68 -24.69 3.32
CA ILE A 146 -13.99 -23.55 4.17
C ILE A 146 -14.52 -22.38 3.34
N PHE A 147 -13.83 -22.01 2.25
CA PHE A 147 -14.24 -20.87 1.42
C PHE A 147 -15.59 -21.09 0.76
N ASN A 148 -15.84 -22.26 0.19
CA ASN A 148 -17.14 -22.59 -0.40
C ASN A 148 -18.25 -22.58 0.67
N LYS A 149 -17.97 -23.07 1.89
CA LYS A 149 -18.92 -22.98 3.00
C LYS A 149 -19.24 -21.52 3.38
N VAL A 150 -18.25 -20.62 3.37
CA VAL A 150 -18.47 -19.19 3.64
C VAL A 150 -19.32 -18.55 2.55
N ILE A 151 -19.07 -18.88 1.27
CA ILE A 151 -19.87 -18.40 0.13
C ILE A 151 -21.33 -18.85 0.27
N THR A 152 -21.58 -20.15 0.50
CA THR A 152 -22.94 -20.68 0.60
C THR A 152 -23.68 -20.21 1.85
N SER A 153 -22.99 -20.09 3.00
CA SER A 153 -23.63 -19.72 4.26
C SER A 153 -23.74 -18.21 4.51
N GLY A 154 -22.98 -17.39 3.77
CA GLY A 154 -22.86 -15.95 4.00
C GLY A 154 -22.22 -15.57 5.35
N ASN A 155 -21.78 -16.54 6.14
CA ASN A 155 -21.26 -16.33 7.49
C ASN A 155 -19.74 -16.24 7.48
N ILE A 156 -19.23 -15.03 7.69
CA ILE A 156 -17.80 -14.75 7.81
C ILE A 156 -17.33 -15.09 9.23
N PRO A 157 -16.20 -15.82 9.40
CA PRO A 157 -15.61 -16.08 10.71
C PRO A 157 -15.37 -14.80 11.51
N GLU A 158 -15.60 -14.84 12.82
CA GLU A 158 -15.50 -13.66 13.69
C GLU A 158 -14.10 -13.04 13.68
N GLN A 159 -13.06 -13.88 13.57
CA GLN A 159 -11.67 -13.46 13.45
C GLN A 159 -11.42 -12.57 12.22
N ASP A 160 -12.08 -12.86 11.09
CA ASP A 160 -11.94 -12.10 9.84
C ASP A 160 -12.74 -10.78 9.88
N ARG A 161 -13.76 -10.69 10.73
CA ARG A 161 -14.56 -9.47 10.94
C ARG A 161 -13.75 -8.39 11.68
N ARG A 162 -12.93 -8.79 12.65
CA ARG A 162 -12.14 -7.88 13.51
C ARG A 162 -11.00 -7.17 12.77
N LEU A 163 -10.55 -7.68 11.63
CA LEU A 163 -9.48 -7.06 10.83
C LEU A 163 -9.89 -5.76 10.12
N LYS A 164 -11.20 -5.43 10.09
CA LYS A 164 -11.70 -4.17 9.51
C LYS A 164 -11.68 -2.99 10.48
N GLU A 165 -11.44 -3.23 11.77
CA GLU A 165 -11.27 -2.14 12.73
C GLU A 165 -9.82 -1.63 12.68
N PRO A 166 -9.61 -0.32 12.48
CA PRO A 166 -8.26 0.24 12.56
C PRO A 166 -7.73 0.02 13.97
N GLN A 167 -6.73 -0.85 14.09
CA GLN A 167 -5.96 -1.03 15.31
C GLN A 167 -5.42 0.34 15.75
N GLN A 168 -6.01 0.89 16.82
CA GLN A 168 -5.50 2.09 17.47
C GLN A 168 -4.13 1.73 18.04
N THR A 169 -3.07 2.20 17.37
CA THR A 169 -1.74 2.19 17.96
C THR A 169 -1.79 3.08 19.20
N THR A 170 -1.86 2.48 20.39
CA THR A 170 -1.60 3.18 21.63
C THR A 170 -0.15 3.64 21.59
N LYS A 171 0.06 4.93 21.30
CA LYS A 171 1.35 5.59 21.49
C LYS A 171 1.53 5.76 22.98
N ASP A 172 2.13 4.77 23.62
CA ASP A 172 2.61 4.92 24.98
C ASP A 172 3.79 5.92 24.95
N LYS A 173 3.57 7.12 25.46
CA LYS A 173 4.58 8.17 25.57
C LYS A 173 4.97 8.30 27.03
N THR A 174 5.75 7.35 27.51
CA THR A 174 6.51 7.50 28.75
C THR A 174 7.57 8.58 28.52
N ARG A 175 7.32 9.80 29.00
CA ARG A 175 8.33 10.84 29.15
C ARG A 175 9.22 10.44 30.33
N GLN A 176 10.42 9.96 30.04
CA GLN A 176 11.48 9.87 31.04
C GLN A 176 12.23 11.21 31.03
N SER A 177 12.00 12.03 32.05
CA SER A 177 12.79 13.22 32.33
C SER A 177 14.06 12.81 33.08
N CYS A 178 15.22 12.92 32.44
CA CYS A 178 16.50 12.92 33.15
C CYS A 178 16.68 14.30 33.80
N GLY A 179 16.70 14.34 35.13
CA GLY A 179 17.28 15.44 35.88
C GLY A 179 18.80 15.40 35.76
N LEU A 180 19.41 16.55 35.52
CA LEU A 180 20.82 16.80 35.77
C LEU A 180 20.88 17.60 37.07
N ASP A 181 21.25 16.94 38.15
CA ASP A 181 21.75 17.60 39.35
C ASP A 181 23.22 17.95 39.08
N LEU A 182 23.54 19.24 39.18
CA LEU A 182 24.90 19.77 39.23
C LEU A 182 25.22 19.96 40.71
N ASP A 183 26.10 19.12 41.24
CA ASP A 183 27.00 19.47 42.34
C ASP A 183 28.38 19.85 41.77
#